data_AF-A0A538R5L7-F1
#
_entry.id   AF-A0A538R5L7-F1
#
_cell.length_a   1.000
_cell.length_b   1.000
_cell.length_c   1.000
_cell.angle_alpha   90.00
_cell.angle_beta   90.00
_cell.angle_gamma   90.00
#
_symmetry.space_group_name_H-M   'P 1'
#
loop_
_entity.id
_entity.type
_entity.pdbx_description
1 polymer ?
#
loop_
_entity_poly.entity_id
_entity_poly.type
_entity_poly.pdbx_seq_one_letter_code
_entity_poly.pdbx_strand_id
1 'polypeptide(L)'
;MHDARPQIDLLLVNADDRAPMLSGVDRTAAGEAPAPEPRPKRDELWADGDAPDDLERQRWGVIAPSGDDGDRLLDAIAPLVEHRRRQSPVTVYRVPARMTRGEAARWKKRVFRSGADLDCDLPRYQLIVGDLDQVPLAVQQVQASDGFVGRIAFDDLDGYRAYAAKLVRWEDRPASVTEADAILHAVRDGTRATQLGVQALIAPGQDILRRRRVAGDVRYRELRVTGSEWPAPDELWAAATSDRPGVLLSVSHGVGVPRSGDATRSGAARQRREQGALSFGRGGMLTGADLAGGGFLPGGVWLAVACFAASTAETSDYRHWLDTLRRAGHVGSEIGHVLDTLAHERPFVAAVPKAALADPDGPLAFVGHVDLAWAYSFFDLDDRPRRRPGRSIGVIQALLNGHRAGVAVHKLMQWFAEVNTELTALDDARARTGGRPLDDPERVRRGHLWMLRQDLAGYVLLGDPAIRLPIRYGDRDGTSPPRAGCEAGAAGGHAAAVMRAEQAVLAVLRGDPVADVARRHGLDQAELERLVASYRAAGRAALAAALSARAPDQGL
;
A
#
# COMPACT_ATOMS: atom_id res chain seq x y z
N MET A 1 5.40 -38.42 38.34
CA MET A 1 5.82 -37.94 37.01
C MET A 1 4.59 -37.46 36.26
N HIS A 2 4.23 -36.19 36.44
CA HIS A 2 3.23 -35.54 35.60
C HIS A 2 3.97 -34.89 34.44
N ASP A 3 3.53 -35.22 33.24
CA ASP A 3 3.96 -34.66 31.97
C ASP A 3 3.64 -33.15 31.97
N ALA A 4 4.60 -32.34 32.43
CA ALA A 4 4.49 -30.89 32.50
C ALA A 4 4.67 -30.31 31.09
N ARG A 5 3.72 -30.64 30.20
CA ARG A 5 3.59 -29.93 28.93
C ARG A 5 3.36 -28.46 29.24
N PRO A 6 4.15 -27.55 28.66
CA PRO A 6 4.00 -26.14 28.95
C PRO A 6 2.59 -25.72 28.48
N GLN A 7 1.84 -25.01 29.31
CA GLN A 7 0.47 -24.56 29.03
C GLN A 7 0.43 -23.02 28.87
N ILE A 8 -0.55 -22.50 28.15
CA ILE A 8 -0.91 -21.07 28.18
C ILE A 8 -2.17 -20.94 29.04
N ASP A 9 -2.09 -20.11 30.07
CA ASP A 9 -3.21 -19.83 30.96
C ASP A 9 -3.92 -18.53 30.57
N LEU A 10 -5.24 -18.49 30.75
CA LEU A 10 -6.00 -17.26 30.62
C LEU A 10 -5.66 -16.33 31.80
N LEU A 11 -5.31 -15.08 31.51
CA LEU A 11 -5.00 -14.05 32.51
C LEU A 11 -6.28 -13.48 33.16
N LEU A 12 -7.15 -14.37 33.63
CA LEU A 12 -8.41 -14.03 34.27
C LEU A 12 -8.63 -14.94 35.46
N VAL A 13 -8.96 -14.35 36.60
CA VAL A 13 -9.35 -15.07 37.81
C VAL A 13 -10.81 -14.82 38.11
N ASN A 14 -11.50 -15.79 38.71
CA ASN A 14 -12.84 -15.53 39.26
C ASN A 14 -12.71 -14.46 40.34
N ALA A 15 -13.66 -13.53 40.37
CA ALA A 15 -13.63 -12.44 41.34
C ALA A 15 -13.74 -12.93 42.80
N ASP A 16 -14.47 -14.02 43.01
CA ASP A 16 -14.85 -14.50 44.35
C ASP A 16 -13.73 -15.29 45.04
N ASP A 17 -13.07 -16.19 44.31
CA ASP A 17 -12.04 -17.10 44.85
C ASP A 17 -10.63 -16.84 44.32
N ARG A 18 -10.49 -15.92 43.35
CA ARG A 18 -9.23 -15.59 42.66
C ARG A 18 -8.55 -16.79 41.99
N ALA A 19 -9.29 -17.88 41.76
CA ALA A 19 -8.80 -19.01 40.99
C ALA A 19 -8.79 -18.66 39.50
N PRO A 20 -7.80 -19.11 38.72
CA PRO A 20 -7.79 -18.93 37.27
C PRO A 20 -9.08 -19.47 36.63
N MET A 21 -9.75 -18.67 35.81
CA MET A 21 -11.02 -19.05 35.16
C MET A 21 -10.84 -20.14 34.11
N LEU A 22 -9.65 -20.23 33.51
CA LEU A 22 -9.32 -21.23 32.52
C LEU A 22 -7.84 -21.58 32.62
N SER A 23 -7.54 -22.82 33.02
CA SER A 23 -6.19 -23.38 32.99
C SER A 23 -6.00 -24.25 31.75
N GLY A 24 -4.89 -24.10 31.04
CA GLY A 24 -4.41 -25.14 30.13
C GLY A 24 -4.86 -25.11 28.66
N VAL A 25 -4.59 -24.02 27.94
CA VAL A 25 -4.50 -24.14 26.46
C VAL A 25 -3.17 -24.84 26.12
N ASP A 26 -3.25 -26.03 25.55
CA ASP A 26 -2.09 -26.88 25.23
C ASP A 26 -1.12 -26.16 24.27
N ARG A 27 0.13 -25.94 24.68
CA ARG A 27 1.16 -25.31 23.82
C ARG A 27 1.60 -26.20 22.67
N THR A 28 1.34 -27.50 22.68
CA THR A 28 1.66 -28.37 21.53
C THR A 28 0.86 -28.01 20.26
N ALA A 29 -0.18 -27.17 20.38
CA ALA A 29 -0.84 -26.53 19.23
C ALA A 29 -0.01 -25.41 18.56
N ALA A 30 1.04 -24.89 19.22
CA ALA A 30 1.94 -23.85 18.71
C ALA A 30 3.41 -24.33 18.78
N GLY A 31 3.94 -24.77 17.63
CA GLY A 31 5.14 -25.61 17.51
C GLY A 31 6.45 -25.16 18.19
N GLU A 32 7.29 -26.17 18.42
CA GLU A 32 8.60 -26.18 19.07
C GLU A 32 9.59 -25.21 18.41
N ALA A 33 9.99 -24.16 19.14
CA ALA A 33 11.12 -23.29 18.79
C ALA A 33 12.07 -23.20 20.00
N PRO A 34 13.39 -23.33 19.80
CA PRO A 34 14.36 -23.21 20.88
C PRO A 34 14.43 -21.77 21.41
N ALA A 35 14.65 -21.63 22.72
CA ALA A 35 14.82 -20.33 23.36
C ALA A 35 16.17 -19.71 22.96
N PRO A 36 16.21 -18.42 22.59
CA PRO A 36 17.44 -17.72 22.24
C PRO A 36 18.29 -17.37 23.47
N GLU A 37 19.60 -17.26 23.27
CA GLU A 37 20.55 -16.87 24.33
C GLU A 37 20.35 -15.41 24.77
N PRO A 38 20.34 -15.11 26.09
CA PRO A 38 20.24 -13.74 26.60
C PRO A 38 21.46 -12.90 26.22
N ARG A 39 21.22 -11.69 25.71
CA ARG A 39 22.26 -10.67 25.45
C ARG A 39 22.06 -9.45 26.35
N PRO A 40 23.13 -8.67 26.62
CA PRO A 40 23.03 -7.48 27.47
C PRO A 40 22.15 -6.40 26.84
N LYS A 41 21.29 -5.82 27.69
CA LYS A 41 20.31 -4.78 27.38
C LYS A 41 21.00 -3.57 26.74
N ARG A 42 20.52 -3.14 25.57
CA ARG A 42 20.85 -1.84 24.98
C ARG A 42 19.63 -0.94 25.09
N ASP A 43 19.88 0.33 25.41
CA ASP A 43 18.87 1.36 25.39
C ASP A 43 18.63 1.75 23.94
N GLU A 44 17.53 1.26 23.35
CA GLU A 44 16.65 1.92 22.38
C GLU A 44 15.78 0.88 21.65
N LEU A 45 14.47 1.17 21.56
CA LEU A 45 13.36 0.24 21.30
C LEU A 45 12.85 0.27 19.86
N TRP A 46 12.08 -0.74 19.47
CA TRP A 46 11.22 -0.69 18.27
C TRP A 46 10.18 0.39 18.49
N ALA A 47 10.27 1.47 17.73
CA ALA A 47 9.42 2.62 17.95
C ALA A 47 8.42 2.76 16.80
N ASP A 48 7.26 2.12 16.94
CA ASP A 48 6.04 2.58 16.26
C ASP A 48 5.71 4.06 16.63
N GLY A 49 6.34 4.59 17.68
CA GLY A 49 6.29 6.00 18.08
C GLY A 49 7.27 6.92 17.33
N ASP A 50 8.28 6.39 16.63
CA ASP A 50 9.27 7.21 15.92
C ASP A 50 8.82 7.52 14.48
N ALA A 51 9.44 8.55 13.87
CA ALA A 51 9.07 8.99 12.53
C ALA A 51 9.32 7.87 11.50
N PRO A 52 8.31 7.48 10.69
CA PRO A 52 8.46 6.42 9.70
C PRO A 52 9.59 6.63 8.70
N ASP A 53 9.97 7.88 8.41
CA ASP A 53 11.00 8.21 7.42
C ASP A 53 12.44 8.29 7.98
N ASP A 54 12.61 8.16 9.30
CA ASP A 54 13.91 8.16 9.95
C ASP A 54 14.59 6.81 9.72
N LEU A 55 15.46 6.74 8.73
CA LEU A 55 16.09 5.49 8.31
C LEU A 55 17.02 4.92 9.38
N GLU A 56 17.69 5.76 10.16
CA GLU A 56 18.60 5.33 11.22
C GLU A 56 17.82 4.60 12.31
N ARG A 57 16.70 5.19 12.76
CA ARG A 57 15.82 4.61 13.79
C ARG A 57 15.03 3.42 13.29
N GLN A 58 14.49 3.49 12.08
CA GLN A 58 13.66 2.43 11.51
C GLN A 58 14.48 1.26 10.94
N ARG A 59 15.80 1.44 10.81
CA ARG A 59 16.78 0.46 10.35
C ARG A 59 16.56 -0.06 8.93
N TRP A 60 17.61 -0.58 8.31
CA TRP A 60 17.57 -1.14 6.96
C TRP A 60 18.15 -2.56 6.91
N GLY A 61 17.58 -3.42 6.10
CA GLY A 61 18.02 -4.80 5.97
C GLY A 61 17.79 -5.37 4.59
N VAL A 62 18.51 -6.46 4.29
CA VAL A 62 18.41 -7.18 3.02
C VAL A 62 17.91 -8.59 3.27
N ILE A 63 16.97 -9.03 2.45
CA ILE A 63 16.52 -10.42 2.39
C ILE A 63 17.03 -11.00 1.07
N ALA A 64 17.93 -11.98 1.16
CA ALA A 64 18.57 -12.61 0.01
C ALA A 64 18.30 -14.13 -0.02
N PRO A 65 18.41 -14.78 -1.20
CA PRO A 65 18.37 -16.22 -1.31
C PRO A 65 19.45 -16.88 -0.43
N SER A 66 19.17 -18.09 0.02
CA SER A 66 20.17 -18.91 0.71
C SER A 66 21.17 -19.50 -0.29
N GLY A 67 22.44 -19.64 0.12
CA GLY A 67 23.51 -20.20 -0.71
C GLY A 67 24.17 -19.20 -1.66
N ASP A 68 25.03 -19.72 -2.53
CA ASP A 68 25.93 -18.96 -3.42
C ASP A 68 25.20 -17.96 -4.34
N ASP A 69 23.96 -18.26 -4.73
CA ASP A 69 23.12 -17.34 -5.51
C ASP A 69 22.88 -16.04 -4.75
N GLY A 70 22.55 -16.14 -3.47
CA GLY A 70 22.36 -14.95 -2.64
C GLY A 70 23.64 -14.19 -2.40
N ASP A 71 24.78 -14.88 -2.29
CA ASP A 71 26.10 -14.25 -2.12
C ASP A 71 26.44 -13.41 -3.37
N ARG A 72 26.28 -13.99 -4.56
CA ARG A 72 26.50 -13.27 -5.83
C ARG A 72 25.59 -12.05 -5.99
N LEU A 73 24.33 -12.15 -5.56
CA LEU A 73 23.39 -11.02 -5.60
C LEU A 73 23.80 -9.91 -4.61
N LEU A 74 24.19 -10.27 -3.39
CA LEU A 74 24.67 -9.31 -2.39
C LEU A 74 25.96 -8.62 -2.84
N ASP A 75 26.89 -9.34 -3.44
CA ASP A 75 28.11 -8.79 -4.01
C ASP A 75 27.80 -7.80 -5.15
N ALA A 76 26.84 -8.12 -6.01
CA ALA A 76 26.43 -7.24 -7.11
C ALA A 76 25.83 -5.91 -6.63
N ILE A 77 25.19 -5.90 -5.45
CA ILE A 77 24.63 -4.69 -4.84
C ILE A 77 25.47 -4.12 -3.69
N ALA A 78 26.71 -4.58 -3.52
CA ALA A 78 27.59 -4.13 -2.44
C ALA A 78 27.71 -2.60 -2.32
N PRO A 79 27.77 -1.80 -3.43
CA PRO A 79 27.78 -0.35 -3.34
C PRO A 79 26.54 0.24 -2.64
N LEU A 80 25.36 -0.33 -2.87
CA LEU A 80 24.12 0.08 -2.21
C LEU A 80 24.11 -0.31 -0.73
N VAL A 81 24.53 -1.54 -0.42
CA VAL A 81 24.66 -2.01 0.97
C VAL A 81 25.60 -1.11 1.77
N GLU A 82 26.75 -0.74 1.18
CA GLU A 82 27.71 0.15 1.82
C GLU A 82 27.19 1.58 1.93
N HIS A 83 26.43 2.06 0.95
CA HIS A 83 25.73 3.34 1.06
C HIS A 83 24.75 3.35 2.23
N ARG A 84 23.94 2.29 2.40
CA ARG A 84 22.98 2.18 3.50
C ARG A 84 23.64 2.02 4.86
N ARG A 85 24.78 1.33 4.96
CA ARG A 85 25.57 1.22 6.21
C ARG A 85 25.99 2.57 6.78
N ARG A 86 26.18 3.58 5.93
CA ARG A 86 26.49 4.96 6.38
C ARG A 86 25.30 5.70 6.99
N GLN A 87 24.07 5.22 6.73
CA GLN A 87 22.83 5.85 7.17
C GLN A 87 22.12 5.05 8.28
N SER A 88 22.33 3.74 8.34
CA SER A 88 21.69 2.83 9.27
C SER A 88 22.49 1.53 9.41
N PRO A 89 22.45 0.86 10.58
CA PRO A 89 22.86 -0.54 10.70
C PRO A 89 22.16 -1.42 9.67
N VAL A 90 22.88 -2.39 9.10
CA VAL A 90 22.40 -3.29 8.05
C VAL A 90 22.39 -4.73 8.54
N THR A 91 21.23 -5.39 8.44
CA THR A 91 21.08 -6.82 8.76
C THR A 91 20.74 -7.60 7.49
N VAL A 92 21.36 -8.77 7.31
CA VAL A 92 21.10 -9.66 6.17
C VAL A 92 20.35 -10.91 6.65
N TYR A 93 19.23 -11.20 6.01
CA TYR A 93 18.43 -12.40 6.24
C TYR A 93 18.49 -13.31 5.02
N ARG A 94 18.54 -14.62 5.27
CA ARG A 94 18.55 -15.64 4.23
C ARG A 94 17.22 -16.38 4.17
N VAL A 95 16.73 -16.57 2.96
CA VAL A 95 15.42 -17.16 2.68
C VAL A 95 15.55 -18.33 1.70
N PRO A 96 14.88 -19.46 1.98
CA PRO A 96 14.66 -20.54 1.01
C PRO A 96 13.83 -20.10 -0.21
N ALA A 97 14.16 -20.65 -1.37
CA ALA A 97 13.58 -20.27 -2.66
C ALA A 97 12.07 -20.55 -2.84
N ARG A 98 11.47 -21.41 -2.00
CA ARG A 98 10.04 -21.76 -2.08
C ARG A 98 9.40 -21.75 -0.70
N MET A 99 8.29 -21.02 -0.58
CA MET A 99 7.45 -20.98 0.63
C MET A 99 6.01 -20.64 0.26
N THR A 100 5.08 -21.38 0.85
CA THR A 100 3.68 -20.96 0.96
C THR A 100 3.56 -19.72 1.85
N ARG A 101 2.42 -19.00 1.77
CA ARG A 101 2.15 -17.86 2.66
C ARG A 101 2.19 -18.23 4.15
N GLY A 102 1.72 -19.43 4.51
CA GLY A 102 1.80 -19.94 5.88
C GLY A 102 3.24 -20.23 6.33
N GLU A 103 4.09 -20.76 5.44
CA GLU A 103 5.51 -20.97 5.72
C GLU A 103 6.27 -19.66 5.85
N ALA A 104 6.00 -18.68 4.98
CA ALA A 104 6.58 -17.34 5.08
C ALA A 104 6.20 -16.65 6.40
N ALA A 105 4.95 -16.79 6.84
CA ALA A 105 4.51 -16.30 8.16
C ALA A 105 5.24 -16.98 9.32
N ARG A 106 5.48 -18.30 9.23
CA ARG A 106 6.29 -19.03 10.22
C ARG A 106 7.77 -18.66 10.15
N TRP A 107 8.32 -18.43 8.96
CA TRP A 107 9.69 -17.95 8.78
C TRP A 107 9.87 -16.57 9.42
N LYS A 108 8.93 -15.64 9.19
CA LYS A 108 8.94 -14.33 9.87
C LYS A 108 9.00 -14.50 11.38
N LYS A 109 8.17 -15.36 11.97
CA LYS A 109 8.15 -15.60 13.44
C LYS A 109 9.40 -16.30 13.99
N ARG A 110 10.10 -17.12 13.18
CA ARG A 110 11.24 -17.92 13.67
C ARG A 110 12.59 -17.29 13.39
N VAL A 111 12.70 -16.59 12.26
CA VAL A 111 13.98 -16.10 11.72
C VAL A 111 14.07 -14.58 11.76
N PHE A 112 13.01 -13.89 11.34
CA PHE A 112 13.03 -12.42 11.28
C PHE A 112 12.71 -11.80 12.65
N ARG A 113 11.57 -12.15 13.23
CA ARG A 113 11.04 -11.71 14.53
C ARG A 113 11.00 -12.90 15.47
N SER A 114 12.17 -13.35 15.93
CA SER A 114 12.29 -14.54 16.79
C SER A 114 11.68 -14.37 18.19
N GLY A 115 11.31 -13.14 18.59
CA GLY A 115 10.72 -12.84 19.89
C GLY A 115 11.70 -13.00 21.06
N ALA A 116 13.00 -13.04 20.76
CA ALA A 116 14.09 -13.13 21.72
C ALA A 116 14.20 -11.88 22.62
N ASP A 117 13.82 -10.74 22.05
CA ASP A 117 13.92 -9.41 22.64
C ASP A 117 12.81 -8.53 22.04
N LEU A 118 12.73 -7.27 22.46
CA LEU A 118 11.94 -6.25 21.81
C LEU A 118 12.42 -6.08 20.36
N ASP A 119 11.50 -5.76 19.47
CA ASP A 119 11.78 -5.76 18.02
C ASP A 119 12.74 -4.66 17.56
N CYS A 120 13.39 -3.90 18.46
CA CYS A 120 14.16 -2.68 18.20
C CYS A 120 15.20 -2.79 17.12
N ASP A 121 15.80 -3.96 17.05
CA ASP A 121 16.93 -4.23 16.19
C ASP A 121 16.49 -4.74 14.81
N LEU A 122 15.19 -4.94 14.61
CA LEU A 122 14.64 -5.43 13.35
C LEU A 122 14.57 -4.29 12.32
N PRO A 123 15.04 -4.53 11.08
CA PRO A 123 14.95 -3.53 10.03
C PRO A 123 13.53 -3.41 9.50
N ARG A 124 12.93 -2.23 9.63
CA ARG A 124 11.62 -1.94 9.04
C ARG A 124 11.74 -1.73 7.55
N TYR A 125 12.82 -1.10 7.07
CA TYR A 125 13.13 -1.07 5.64
C TYR A 125 13.80 -2.37 5.20
N GLN A 126 13.19 -3.06 4.25
CA GLN A 126 13.61 -4.40 3.84
C GLN A 126 13.71 -4.47 2.32
N LEU A 127 14.93 -4.60 1.81
CA LEU A 127 15.18 -4.85 0.39
C LEU A 127 15.26 -6.36 0.15
N ILE A 128 14.36 -6.88 -0.66
CA ILE A 128 14.47 -8.24 -1.20
C ILE A 128 15.32 -8.19 -2.47
N VAL A 129 16.33 -9.06 -2.56
CA VAL A 129 17.12 -9.25 -3.78
C VAL A 129 16.80 -10.61 -4.39
N GLY A 130 16.52 -10.65 -5.69
CA GLY A 130 16.20 -11.88 -6.42
C GLY A 130 14.77 -11.94 -6.93
N ASP A 131 14.59 -12.72 -8.00
CA ASP A 131 13.31 -12.93 -8.64
C ASP A 131 12.36 -13.81 -7.80
N LEU A 132 11.11 -13.98 -8.21
CA LEU A 132 10.07 -14.66 -7.44
C LEU A 132 10.36 -16.16 -7.19
N ASP A 133 11.15 -16.79 -8.05
CA ASP A 133 11.61 -18.18 -7.90
C ASP A 133 12.85 -18.32 -7.01
N GLN A 134 13.54 -17.22 -6.70
CA GLN A 134 14.70 -17.17 -5.81
C GLN A 134 14.32 -16.71 -4.40
N VAL A 135 13.41 -15.73 -4.28
CA VAL A 135 12.78 -15.31 -3.03
C VAL A 135 11.26 -15.26 -3.23
N PRO A 136 10.48 -16.11 -2.54
CA PRO A 136 9.03 -16.21 -2.76
C PRO A 136 8.28 -14.88 -2.61
N LEU A 137 7.28 -14.64 -3.47
CA LEU A 137 6.35 -13.51 -3.33
C LEU A 137 5.69 -13.47 -1.93
N ALA A 138 5.39 -14.65 -1.39
CA ALA A 138 4.81 -14.80 -0.06
C ALA A 138 5.62 -14.10 1.04
N VAL A 139 6.95 -14.12 0.95
CA VAL A 139 7.83 -13.43 1.91
C VAL A 139 7.65 -11.92 1.81
N GLN A 140 7.63 -11.37 0.59
CA GLN A 140 7.39 -9.93 0.39
C GLN A 140 6.05 -9.48 0.98
N GLN A 141 4.98 -10.21 0.71
CA GLN A 141 3.63 -9.86 1.19
C GLN A 141 3.50 -10.02 2.71
N VAL A 142 4.11 -11.05 3.30
CA VAL A 142 4.11 -11.27 4.76
C VAL A 142 4.93 -10.19 5.47
N GLN A 143 6.08 -9.81 4.92
CA GLN A 143 6.90 -8.74 5.48
C GLN A 143 6.24 -7.36 5.34
N ALA A 144 5.53 -7.10 4.24
CA ALA A 144 4.85 -5.82 3.99
C ALA A 144 3.69 -5.52 4.96
N SER A 145 3.22 -6.51 5.73
CA SER A 145 2.17 -6.31 6.73
C SER A 145 2.51 -5.26 7.79
N ASP A 146 3.80 -5.11 8.15
CA ASP A 146 4.29 -4.14 9.14
C ASP A 146 5.63 -3.47 8.74
N GLY A 147 6.30 -3.98 7.71
CA GLY A 147 7.54 -3.43 7.16
C GLY A 147 7.34 -2.55 5.92
N PHE A 148 8.41 -1.84 5.58
CA PHE A 148 8.59 -1.09 4.34
C PHE A 148 9.42 -1.94 3.38
N VAL A 149 8.75 -2.71 2.53
CA VAL A 149 9.40 -3.75 1.74
C VAL A 149 9.48 -3.35 0.27
N GLY A 150 10.68 -3.41 -0.29
CA GLY A 150 10.93 -3.30 -1.73
C GLY A 150 11.63 -4.54 -2.26
N ARG A 151 11.62 -4.75 -3.58
CA ARG A 151 12.31 -5.86 -4.24
C ARG A 151 13.08 -5.38 -5.46
N ILE A 152 14.29 -5.87 -5.66
CA ILE A 152 14.96 -5.78 -6.96
C ILE A 152 15.22 -7.18 -7.52
N ALA A 153 14.91 -7.34 -8.80
CA ALA A 153 15.11 -8.56 -9.54
C ALA A 153 15.48 -8.18 -10.98
N PHE A 154 16.58 -8.69 -11.49
CA PHE A 154 17.04 -8.47 -12.87
C PHE A 154 17.47 -9.81 -13.47
N ASP A 155 17.55 -9.87 -14.80
CA ASP A 155 17.87 -11.11 -15.52
C ASP A 155 19.35 -11.50 -15.41
N ASP A 156 20.22 -10.53 -15.11
CA ASP A 156 21.66 -10.72 -14.89
C ASP A 156 22.19 -9.82 -13.76
N LEU A 157 23.44 -10.05 -13.36
CA LEU A 157 24.12 -9.29 -12.29
C LEU A 157 24.40 -7.83 -12.68
N ASP A 158 24.49 -7.52 -13.97
CA ASP A 158 24.77 -6.15 -14.43
C ASP A 158 23.57 -5.24 -14.19
N GLY A 159 22.34 -5.75 -14.33
CA GLY A 159 21.14 -5.03 -13.91
C GLY A 159 21.15 -4.65 -12.43
N TYR A 160 21.59 -5.56 -11.54
CA TYR A 160 21.73 -5.26 -10.10
C TYR A 160 22.79 -4.18 -9.84
N ARG A 161 23.95 -4.29 -10.49
CA ARG A 161 25.04 -3.30 -10.38
C ARG A 161 24.61 -1.94 -10.90
N ALA A 162 23.95 -1.89 -12.05
CA ALA A 162 23.46 -0.66 -12.67
C ALA A 162 22.41 0.03 -11.78
N TYR A 163 21.46 -0.72 -11.23
CA TYR A 163 20.49 -0.20 -10.26
C TYR A 163 21.17 0.38 -9.01
N ALA A 164 22.08 -0.39 -8.40
CA ALA A 164 22.78 0.04 -7.19
C ALA A 164 23.61 1.31 -7.44
N ALA A 165 24.37 1.35 -8.53
CA ALA A 165 25.16 2.52 -8.91
C ALA A 165 24.28 3.75 -9.23
N LYS A 166 23.15 3.55 -9.93
CA LYS A 166 22.18 4.61 -10.21
C LYS A 166 21.63 5.21 -8.92
N LEU A 167 21.16 4.37 -8.01
CA LEU A 167 20.56 4.81 -6.76
C LEU A 167 21.56 5.64 -5.94
N VAL A 168 22.76 5.12 -5.73
CA VAL A 168 23.82 5.82 -4.97
C VAL A 168 24.15 7.15 -5.64
N ARG A 169 24.28 7.18 -6.97
CA ARG A 169 24.52 8.42 -7.72
C ARG A 169 23.43 9.47 -7.51
N TRP A 170 22.15 9.06 -7.46
CA TRP A 170 21.05 9.97 -7.21
C TRP A 170 20.99 10.47 -5.76
N GLU A 171 21.33 9.63 -4.78
CA GLU A 171 21.35 10.04 -3.37
C GLU A 171 22.57 10.90 -3.02
N ASP A 172 23.73 10.67 -3.64
CA ASP A 172 24.94 11.48 -3.42
C ASP A 172 24.88 12.84 -4.16
N ARG A 173 24.01 12.98 -5.16
CA ARG A 173 23.85 14.22 -5.93
C ARG A 173 22.95 15.21 -5.15
N PRO A 174 23.40 16.44 -4.88
CA PRO A 174 22.54 17.46 -4.29
C PRO A 174 21.32 17.71 -5.17
N ALA A 175 20.12 17.63 -4.56
CA ALA A 175 18.88 17.93 -5.26
C ALA A 175 18.89 19.37 -5.78
N SER A 176 18.60 19.55 -7.07
CA SER A 176 18.58 20.86 -7.74
C SER A 176 17.22 21.55 -7.72
N VAL A 177 16.16 20.79 -7.43
CA VAL A 177 14.75 21.26 -7.45
C VAL A 177 14.10 21.06 -6.09
N THR A 178 13.08 21.86 -5.77
CA THR A 178 12.33 21.78 -4.49
C THR A 178 11.00 21.02 -4.61
N GLU A 179 10.53 20.79 -5.84
CA GLU A 179 9.26 20.14 -6.12
C GLU A 179 9.41 19.22 -7.33
N ALA A 180 8.79 18.04 -7.26
CA ALA A 180 8.69 17.10 -8.36
C ALA A 180 7.45 17.37 -9.22
N ASP A 181 7.39 16.75 -10.40
CA ASP A 181 6.19 16.73 -11.22
C ASP A 181 5.23 15.61 -10.79
N ALA A 182 3.93 15.87 -10.92
CA ALA A 182 2.89 14.86 -10.78
C ALA A 182 2.31 14.55 -12.16
N ILE A 183 2.35 13.29 -12.58
CA ILE A 183 1.89 12.86 -13.91
C ILE A 183 0.81 11.79 -13.71
N LEU A 184 -0.38 12.03 -14.23
CA LEU A 184 -1.48 11.06 -14.27
C LEU A 184 -1.76 10.69 -15.72
N HIS A 185 -1.51 9.44 -16.09
CA HIS A 185 -1.74 8.94 -17.45
C HIS A 185 -2.80 7.85 -17.46
N ALA A 186 -3.70 7.87 -18.43
CA ALA A 186 -4.60 6.75 -18.71
C ALA A 186 -4.67 6.43 -20.20
N VAL A 187 -4.49 5.16 -20.52
CA VAL A 187 -4.80 4.63 -21.85
C VAL A 187 -6.31 4.64 -22.05
N ARG A 188 -6.79 5.21 -23.17
CA ARG A 188 -8.21 5.20 -23.56
C ARG A 188 -8.43 4.29 -24.76
N ASP A 189 -8.40 2.98 -24.53
CA ASP A 189 -8.55 1.96 -25.59
C ASP A 189 -10.01 1.62 -25.95
N GLY A 190 -10.97 2.38 -25.40
CA GLY A 190 -12.41 2.17 -25.59
C GLY A 190 -13.02 1.04 -24.74
N THR A 191 -12.23 0.32 -23.94
CA THR A 191 -12.76 -0.75 -23.08
C THR A 191 -13.39 -0.19 -21.80
N ARG A 192 -14.36 -0.93 -21.23
CA ARG A 192 -15.01 -0.54 -19.96
C ARG A 192 -14.02 -0.44 -18.80
N ALA A 193 -12.96 -1.25 -18.79
CA ALA A 193 -11.99 -1.30 -17.71
C ALA A 193 -11.14 0.00 -17.65
N THR A 194 -10.61 0.44 -18.78
CA THR A 194 -9.83 1.68 -18.85
C THR A 194 -10.71 2.92 -18.64
N GLN A 195 -11.94 2.91 -19.17
CA GLN A 195 -12.95 3.94 -18.87
C GLN A 195 -13.24 4.05 -17.37
N LEU A 196 -13.39 2.91 -16.67
CA LEU A 196 -13.57 2.88 -15.23
C LEU A 196 -12.35 3.46 -14.51
N GLY A 197 -11.14 3.10 -14.93
CA GLY A 197 -9.90 3.67 -14.38
C GLY A 197 -9.82 5.19 -14.52
N VAL A 198 -10.22 5.74 -15.67
CA VAL A 198 -10.32 7.19 -15.86
C VAL A 198 -11.34 7.82 -14.88
N GLN A 199 -12.54 7.27 -14.82
CA GLN A 199 -13.66 7.85 -14.06
C GLN A 199 -13.54 7.66 -12.55
N ALA A 200 -12.92 6.58 -12.10
CA ALA A 200 -12.84 6.20 -10.68
C ALA A 200 -11.50 6.53 -10.05
N LEU A 201 -10.41 6.66 -10.82
CA LEU A 201 -9.07 6.91 -10.31
C LEU A 201 -8.45 8.21 -10.85
N ILE A 202 -8.27 8.35 -12.17
CA ILE A 202 -7.50 9.48 -12.74
C ILE A 202 -8.20 10.83 -12.53
N ALA A 203 -9.44 10.98 -12.98
CA ALA A 203 -10.16 12.26 -12.85
C ALA A 203 -10.41 12.66 -11.38
N PRO A 204 -10.91 11.76 -10.50
CA PRO A 204 -11.01 12.08 -9.08
C PRO A 204 -9.66 12.35 -8.40
N GLY A 205 -8.59 11.67 -8.85
CA GLY A 205 -7.25 11.87 -8.33
C GLY A 205 -6.66 13.23 -8.68
N GLN A 206 -6.89 13.70 -9.90
CA GLN A 206 -6.57 15.07 -10.33
C GLN A 206 -7.24 16.10 -9.42
N ASP A 207 -8.52 15.92 -9.12
CA ASP A 207 -9.27 16.81 -8.23
C ASP A 207 -8.72 16.77 -6.79
N ILE A 208 -8.38 15.59 -6.28
CA ILE A 208 -7.77 15.44 -4.95
C ILE A 208 -6.44 16.19 -4.89
N LEU A 209 -5.53 15.96 -5.85
CA LEU A 209 -4.21 16.60 -5.86
C LEU A 209 -4.33 18.13 -5.95
N ARG A 210 -5.22 18.65 -6.80
CA ARG A 210 -5.48 20.10 -6.89
C ARG A 210 -5.99 20.68 -5.58
N ARG A 211 -7.02 20.05 -4.97
CA ARG A 211 -7.57 20.50 -3.68
C ARG A 211 -6.51 20.47 -2.57
N ARG A 212 -5.72 19.41 -2.50
CA ARG A 212 -4.64 19.25 -1.50
C ARG A 212 -3.52 20.27 -1.72
N ARG A 213 -3.20 20.62 -2.96
CA ARG A 213 -2.21 21.67 -3.26
C ARG A 213 -2.68 23.04 -2.79
N VAL A 214 -3.95 23.38 -3.02
CA VAL A 214 -4.56 24.62 -2.50
C VAL A 214 -4.56 24.64 -0.97
N ALA A 215 -4.80 23.50 -0.32
CA ALA A 215 -4.75 23.37 1.14
C ALA A 215 -3.32 23.37 1.73
N GLY A 216 -2.27 23.29 0.89
CA GLY A 216 -0.88 23.17 1.36
C GLY A 216 -0.47 21.76 1.82
N ASP A 217 -1.33 20.76 1.60
CA ASP A 217 -1.10 19.36 2.02
C ASP A 217 -0.19 18.57 1.06
N VAL A 218 0.01 19.06 -0.16
CA VAL A 218 0.90 18.47 -1.16
C VAL A 218 1.62 19.56 -1.96
N ARG A 219 2.88 19.31 -2.29
CA ARG A 219 3.68 20.18 -3.16
C ARG A 219 4.06 19.44 -4.43
N TYR A 220 3.80 20.09 -5.55
CA TYR A 220 4.25 19.65 -6.86
C TYR A 220 4.35 20.89 -7.76
N ARG A 221 5.31 20.85 -8.69
CA ARG A 221 5.55 21.93 -9.63
C ARG A 221 4.43 22.00 -10.65
N GLU A 222 4.20 20.88 -11.33
CA GLU A 222 3.23 20.74 -12.40
C GLU A 222 2.41 19.46 -12.20
N LEU A 223 1.11 19.52 -12.50
CA LEU A 223 0.23 18.36 -12.59
C LEU A 223 -0.18 18.16 -14.05
N ARG A 224 0.41 17.14 -14.68
CA ARG A 224 0.08 16.73 -16.04
C ARG A 224 -0.94 15.60 -16.00
N VAL A 225 -1.99 15.73 -16.81
CA VAL A 225 -2.96 14.65 -17.04
C VAL A 225 -2.97 14.33 -18.52
N THR A 226 -2.57 13.12 -18.87
CA THR A 226 -2.43 12.66 -20.27
C THR A 226 -3.28 11.41 -20.52
N GLY A 227 -3.52 11.11 -21.79
CA GLY A 227 -4.40 10.04 -22.25
C GLY A 227 -5.29 10.53 -23.38
N SER A 228 -4.84 10.36 -24.62
CA SER A 228 -5.56 10.69 -25.85
C SER A 228 -6.61 9.63 -26.22
N GLU A 229 -7.56 10.00 -27.09
CA GLU A 229 -8.56 9.08 -27.67
C GLU A 229 -7.93 8.04 -28.63
N TRP A 230 -6.69 8.27 -29.06
CA TRP A 230 -5.91 7.38 -29.91
C TRP A 230 -4.62 6.99 -29.18
N PRO A 231 -4.71 6.12 -28.16
CA PRO A 231 -3.59 5.86 -27.25
C PRO A 231 -2.39 5.28 -27.99
N ALA A 232 -1.20 5.81 -27.68
CA ALA A 232 0.07 5.32 -28.19
C ALA A 232 1.16 5.40 -27.09
N PRO A 233 2.15 4.49 -27.09
CA PRO A 233 3.25 4.50 -26.12
C PRO A 233 4.00 5.84 -26.05
N ASP A 234 4.18 6.51 -27.20
CA ASP A 234 4.88 7.79 -27.32
C ASP A 234 4.28 8.89 -26.44
N GLU A 235 2.98 8.85 -26.16
CA GLU A 235 2.31 9.82 -25.29
C GLU A 235 2.78 9.66 -23.83
N LEU A 236 2.90 8.41 -23.36
CA LEU A 236 3.41 8.13 -22.02
C LEU A 236 4.89 8.50 -21.91
N TRP A 237 5.68 8.18 -22.94
CA TRP A 237 7.08 8.58 -23.05
C TRP A 237 7.24 10.09 -22.96
N ALA A 238 6.55 10.84 -23.80
CA ALA A 238 6.61 12.30 -23.81
C ALA A 238 6.21 12.92 -22.46
N ALA A 239 5.26 12.30 -21.76
CA ALA A 239 4.84 12.76 -20.43
C ALA A 239 5.91 12.49 -19.35
N ALA A 240 6.63 11.36 -19.45
CA ALA A 240 7.60 10.89 -18.48
C ALA A 240 9.02 11.43 -18.71
N THR A 241 9.35 11.85 -19.93
CA THR A 241 10.64 12.48 -20.25
C THR A 241 10.66 13.90 -19.72
N SER A 242 11.46 14.13 -18.67
CA SER A 242 11.68 15.44 -18.07
C SER A 242 13.11 15.53 -17.53
N ASP A 243 13.66 16.75 -17.48
CA ASP A 243 14.90 17.10 -16.80
C ASP A 243 14.80 17.02 -15.26
N ARG A 244 13.62 16.68 -14.73
CA ARG A 244 13.30 16.70 -13.30
C ARG A 244 12.66 15.39 -12.86
N PRO A 245 12.83 15.01 -11.58
CA PRO A 245 12.13 13.86 -11.03
C PRO A 245 10.62 14.09 -11.02
N GLY A 246 9.87 13.01 -11.28
CA GLY A 246 8.42 13.01 -11.27
C GLY A 246 7.84 11.77 -10.59
N VAL A 247 6.59 11.88 -10.18
CA VAL A 247 5.77 10.74 -9.76
C VAL A 247 4.72 10.49 -10.84
N LEU A 248 4.81 9.33 -11.49
CA LEU A 248 3.92 8.91 -12.55
C LEU A 248 2.91 7.88 -12.01
N LEU A 249 1.62 8.16 -12.14
CA LEU A 249 0.55 7.17 -12.04
C LEU A 249 0.04 6.86 -13.44
N SER A 250 0.15 5.61 -13.89
CA SER A 250 -0.40 5.16 -15.17
C SER A 250 -1.51 4.12 -14.98
N VAL A 251 -2.54 4.18 -15.81
CA VAL A 251 -3.61 3.18 -15.92
C VAL A 251 -3.67 2.62 -17.33
N SER A 252 -3.57 1.30 -17.46
CA SER A 252 -3.72 0.57 -18.72
C SER A 252 -4.14 -0.88 -18.47
N HIS A 253 -4.31 -1.66 -19.53
CA HIS A 253 -4.24 -3.11 -19.40
C HIS A 253 -2.79 -3.56 -19.32
N GLY A 254 -2.57 -4.70 -18.68
CA GLY A 254 -1.33 -5.47 -18.83
C GLY A 254 -1.52 -6.55 -19.88
N VAL A 255 -0.52 -6.75 -20.73
CA VAL A 255 -0.51 -7.81 -21.73
C VAL A 255 -0.48 -9.17 -21.02
N GLY A 256 -1.41 -10.05 -21.39
CA GLY A 256 -1.49 -11.43 -20.90
C GLY A 256 -0.87 -12.44 -21.87
N VAL A 257 -1.20 -13.73 -21.69
CA VAL A 257 -0.77 -14.79 -22.62
C VAL A 257 -1.60 -14.82 -23.91
N PRO A 258 -1.06 -15.32 -25.04
CA PRO A 258 -1.82 -15.51 -26.27
C PRO A 258 -3.01 -16.47 -26.10
N ARG A 259 -4.13 -16.19 -26.78
CA ARG A 259 -5.36 -17.03 -26.73
C ARG A 259 -5.16 -18.47 -27.19
N SER A 260 -4.25 -18.71 -28.12
CA SER A 260 -3.95 -20.05 -28.61
C SER A 260 -3.28 -20.93 -27.55
N GLY A 261 -2.77 -20.32 -26.47
CA GLY A 261 -1.83 -20.95 -25.55
C GLY A 261 -0.51 -21.28 -26.25
N ASP A 262 0.58 -21.26 -25.50
CA ASP A 262 1.82 -21.89 -25.89
C ASP A 262 2.59 -22.26 -24.63
N ALA A 263 2.41 -23.49 -24.13
CA ALA A 263 3.09 -23.99 -22.94
C ALA A 263 4.50 -24.52 -23.25
N THR A 264 5.02 -24.32 -24.47
CA THR A 264 6.39 -24.71 -24.81
C THR A 264 7.41 -23.81 -24.12
N ARG A 265 8.69 -24.20 -24.15
CA ARG A 265 9.79 -23.36 -23.66
C ARG A 265 9.87 -22.00 -24.37
N SER A 266 9.56 -21.95 -25.67
CA SER A 266 9.49 -20.69 -26.42
C SER A 266 8.32 -19.81 -25.95
N GLY A 267 7.17 -20.42 -25.65
CA GLY A 267 6.02 -19.74 -25.08
C GLY A 267 6.30 -19.17 -23.69
N ALA A 268 6.91 -19.95 -22.79
CA ALA A 268 7.33 -19.48 -21.46
C ALA A 268 8.37 -18.35 -21.54
N ALA A 269 9.33 -18.43 -22.47
CA ALA A 269 10.30 -17.36 -22.69
C ALA A 269 9.63 -16.09 -23.23
N ARG A 270 8.64 -16.22 -24.12
CA ARG A 270 7.82 -15.10 -24.60
C ARG A 270 7.00 -14.48 -23.46
N GLN A 271 6.38 -15.31 -22.63
CA GLN A 271 5.61 -14.89 -21.45
C GLN A 271 6.46 -14.00 -20.54
N ARG A 272 7.70 -14.40 -20.23
CA ARG A 272 8.62 -13.59 -19.42
C ARG A 272 8.99 -12.23 -20.01
N ARG A 273 9.01 -12.12 -21.35
CA ARG A 273 9.35 -10.88 -22.05
C ARG A 273 8.17 -9.92 -22.21
N GLU A 274 6.97 -10.46 -22.42
CA GLU A 274 5.80 -9.68 -22.85
C GLU A 274 4.71 -9.55 -21.77
N GLN A 275 4.54 -10.53 -20.88
CA GLN A 275 3.46 -10.47 -19.90
C GLN A 275 3.71 -9.33 -18.89
N GLY A 276 2.68 -8.52 -18.66
CA GLY A 276 2.77 -7.31 -17.85
C GLY A 276 3.22 -6.07 -18.61
N ALA A 277 3.54 -6.17 -19.92
CA ALA A 277 3.72 -4.99 -20.78
C ALA A 277 2.44 -4.14 -20.79
N LEU A 278 2.58 -2.82 -20.95
CA LEU A 278 1.42 -1.92 -20.93
C LEU A 278 0.77 -1.89 -22.31
N SER A 279 -0.51 -2.27 -22.39
CA SER A 279 -1.26 -2.26 -23.65
C SER A 279 -1.86 -0.88 -23.92
N PHE A 280 -1.68 -0.41 -25.15
CA PHE A 280 -2.28 0.79 -25.73
C PHE A 280 -3.36 0.42 -26.76
N GLY A 281 -3.96 -0.77 -26.62
CA GLY A 281 -4.99 -1.26 -27.53
C GLY A 281 -4.45 -1.42 -28.95
N ARG A 282 -5.05 -0.69 -29.91
CA ARG A 282 -4.59 -0.72 -31.31
C ARG A 282 -3.27 0.03 -31.53
N GLY A 283 -2.85 0.87 -30.59
CA GLY A 283 -1.57 1.59 -30.64
C GLY A 283 -0.35 0.73 -30.27
N GLY A 284 -0.55 -0.56 -30.01
CA GLY A 284 0.52 -1.48 -29.64
C GLY A 284 0.68 -1.63 -28.12
N MET A 285 1.91 -1.90 -27.68
CA MET A 285 2.25 -2.11 -26.27
C MET A 285 3.61 -1.49 -25.96
N LEU A 286 3.83 -1.13 -24.70
CA LEU A 286 5.12 -0.72 -24.17
C LEU A 286 5.75 -1.90 -23.43
N THR A 287 6.83 -2.44 -23.98
CA THR A 287 7.59 -3.59 -23.45
C THR A 287 8.83 -3.13 -22.70
N GLY A 288 9.50 -4.07 -22.01
CA GLY A 288 10.79 -3.78 -21.38
C GLY A 288 11.89 -3.42 -22.40
N ALA A 289 11.84 -3.99 -23.61
CA ALA A 289 12.81 -3.69 -24.66
C ALA A 289 12.71 -2.23 -25.15
N ASP A 290 11.49 -1.67 -25.17
CA ASP A 290 11.26 -0.28 -25.58
C ASP A 290 11.84 0.72 -24.56
N LEU A 291 11.94 0.33 -23.28
CA LEU A 291 12.44 1.17 -22.19
C LEU A 291 13.95 1.11 -22.00
N ALA A 292 14.62 0.07 -22.51
CA ALA A 292 16.03 -0.16 -22.26
C ALA A 292 16.91 0.94 -22.89
N GLY A 293 17.59 1.72 -22.04
CA GLY A 293 18.53 2.77 -22.48
C GLY A 293 17.85 4.05 -22.99
N GLY A 294 16.55 4.22 -22.74
CA GLY A 294 15.79 5.37 -23.21
C GLY A 294 15.66 6.51 -22.19
N GLY A 295 16.11 6.31 -20.94
CA GLY A 295 16.05 7.36 -19.91
C GLY A 295 14.61 7.75 -19.52
N PHE A 296 13.74 6.76 -19.37
CA PHE A 296 12.34 6.96 -18.99
C PHE A 296 12.22 7.39 -17.52
N LEU A 297 11.54 8.50 -17.23
CA LEU A 297 11.26 8.98 -15.86
C LEU A 297 12.52 9.05 -14.94
N PRO A 298 13.57 9.79 -15.34
CA PRO A 298 14.85 9.81 -14.63
C PRO A 298 14.70 10.28 -13.18
N GLY A 299 15.17 9.47 -12.23
CA GLY A 299 15.11 9.81 -10.80
C GLY A 299 13.70 9.81 -10.20
N GLY A 300 12.67 9.41 -10.97
CA GLY A 300 11.28 9.43 -10.53
C GLY A 300 10.80 8.11 -9.92
N VAL A 301 9.50 8.06 -9.66
CA VAL A 301 8.80 6.86 -9.16
C VAL A 301 7.56 6.61 -10.01
N TRP A 302 7.38 5.37 -10.45
CA TRP A 302 6.27 4.98 -11.32
C TRP A 302 5.30 4.02 -10.61
N LEU A 303 4.06 4.44 -10.41
CA LEU A 303 2.94 3.61 -9.98
C LEU A 303 2.10 3.18 -11.19
N ALA A 304 2.16 1.90 -11.56
CA ALA A 304 1.44 1.33 -12.68
C ALA A 304 0.24 0.48 -12.23
N VAL A 305 -0.96 0.92 -12.60
CA VAL A 305 -2.22 0.18 -12.42
C VAL A 305 -2.51 -0.59 -13.71
N ALA A 306 -2.01 -1.82 -13.76
CA ALA A 306 -2.21 -2.77 -14.85
C ALA A 306 -1.95 -4.20 -14.36
N CYS A 307 -2.66 -5.18 -14.92
CA CYS A 307 -2.45 -6.59 -14.58
C CYS A 307 -1.00 -7.02 -14.83
N PHE A 308 -0.41 -7.80 -13.94
CA PHE A 308 0.96 -8.32 -14.06
C PHE A 308 2.06 -7.26 -14.19
N ALA A 309 1.76 -5.97 -14.00
CA ALA A 309 2.71 -4.88 -14.24
C ALA A 309 3.98 -4.98 -13.38
N ALA A 310 3.87 -5.55 -12.18
CA ALA A 310 5.04 -5.85 -11.35
C ALA A 310 5.55 -7.28 -11.57
N SER A 311 4.67 -8.29 -11.56
CA SER A 311 5.08 -9.69 -11.67
C SER A 311 3.93 -10.65 -11.97
N THR A 312 4.32 -11.86 -12.38
CA THR A 312 3.43 -13.01 -12.60
C THR A 312 3.76 -14.12 -11.61
N ALA A 313 2.78 -14.50 -10.79
CA ALA A 313 2.91 -15.57 -9.81
C ALA A 313 2.63 -16.96 -10.41
N GLU A 314 3.05 -18.01 -9.70
CA GLU A 314 2.77 -19.41 -10.04
C GLU A 314 1.34 -19.85 -9.64
N THR A 315 0.71 -19.13 -8.71
CA THR A 315 -0.64 -19.40 -8.22
C THR A 315 -1.44 -18.11 -8.13
N SER A 316 -2.73 -18.16 -8.47
CA SER A 316 -3.63 -17.01 -8.28
C SER A 316 -4.42 -17.12 -6.99
N ASP A 317 -4.31 -16.10 -6.14
CA ASP A 317 -5.13 -15.94 -4.93
C ASP A 317 -6.60 -15.60 -5.25
N TYR A 318 -6.94 -15.29 -6.53
CA TYR A 318 -8.28 -14.85 -6.94
C TYR A 318 -9.22 -15.97 -7.37
N ARG A 319 -8.70 -17.11 -7.87
CA ARG A 319 -9.52 -18.11 -8.61
C ARG A 319 -10.76 -18.60 -7.85
N HIS A 320 -10.62 -18.89 -6.57
CA HIS A 320 -11.69 -19.46 -5.74
C HIS A 320 -12.73 -18.42 -5.33
N TRP A 321 -12.32 -17.17 -5.11
CA TRP A 321 -13.23 -16.05 -4.87
C TRP A 321 -14.00 -15.67 -6.13
N LEU A 322 -13.33 -15.68 -7.28
CA LEU A 322 -13.98 -15.51 -8.57
C LEU A 322 -15.01 -16.61 -8.84
N ASP A 323 -14.72 -17.87 -8.49
CA ASP A 323 -15.70 -18.95 -8.62
C ASP A 323 -16.91 -18.74 -7.70
N THR A 324 -16.68 -18.25 -6.48
CA THR A 324 -17.74 -17.91 -5.53
C THR A 324 -18.66 -16.82 -6.11
N LEU A 325 -18.09 -15.73 -6.62
CA LEU A 325 -18.84 -14.64 -7.22
C LEU A 325 -19.55 -15.06 -8.52
N ARG A 326 -18.95 -15.94 -9.31
CA ARG A 326 -19.57 -16.52 -10.52
C ARG A 326 -20.82 -17.32 -10.21
N ARG A 327 -20.76 -18.20 -9.21
CA ARG A 327 -21.92 -19.02 -8.79
C ARG A 327 -23.08 -18.14 -8.32
N ALA A 328 -22.78 -16.96 -7.78
CA ALA A 328 -23.76 -15.96 -7.40
C ALA A 328 -24.20 -15.02 -8.56
N GLY A 329 -23.67 -15.19 -9.78
CA GLY A 329 -24.03 -14.37 -10.94
C GLY A 329 -23.37 -12.99 -11.01
N HIS A 330 -22.35 -12.72 -10.18
CA HIS A 330 -21.65 -11.43 -10.12
C HIS A 330 -20.43 -11.34 -11.04
N VAL A 331 -20.03 -12.44 -11.68
CA VAL A 331 -18.93 -12.52 -12.66
C VAL A 331 -19.40 -13.33 -13.87
N GLY A 332 -18.95 -12.94 -15.07
CA GLY A 332 -19.27 -13.63 -16.33
C GLY A 332 -18.78 -15.08 -16.38
N SER A 333 -19.16 -15.80 -17.45
CA SER A 333 -18.90 -17.25 -17.62
C SER A 333 -17.42 -17.62 -17.81
N GLU A 334 -16.59 -16.70 -18.30
CA GLU A 334 -15.22 -16.95 -18.76
C GLU A 334 -14.15 -16.71 -17.67
N ILE A 335 -14.13 -17.53 -16.61
CA ILE A 335 -13.11 -17.43 -15.53
C ILE A 335 -11.96 -18.43 -15.71
N GLY A 336 -12.16 -19.47 -16.55
CA GLY A 336 -11.16 -20.50 -16.79
C GLY A 336 -9.82 -19.94 -17.26
N HIS A 337 -9.87 -18.93 -18.12
CA HIS A 337 -8.68 -18.27 -18.69
C HIS A 337 -7.80 -17.54 -17.68
N VAL A 338 -8.28 -17.25 -16.47
CA VAL A 338 -7.44 -16.68 -15.40
C VAL A 338 -6.26 -17.61 -15.08
N LEU A 339 -6.47 -18.93 -15.12
CA LEU A 339 -5.39 -19.89 -14.84
C LEU A 339 -4.37 -19.96 -15.98
N ASP A 340 -4.78 -19.70 -17.22
CA ASP A 340 -3.88 -19.68 -18.38
C ASP A 340 -2.83 -18.56 -18.26
N THR A 341 -3.15 -17.50 -17.50
CA THR A 341 -2.27 -16.34 -17.29
C THR A 341 -1.21 -16.55 -16.20
N LEU A 342 -1.24 -17.66 -15.47
CA LEU A 342 -0.20 -17.98 -14.47
C LEU A 342 1.13 -18.29 -15.13
N ALA A 343 2.21 -18.18 -14.36
CA ALA A 343 3.54 -18.47 -14.87
C ALA A 343 3.66 -19.96 -15.27
N HIS A 344 4.07 -20.25 -16.51
CA HIS A 344 4.11 -21.63 -17.03
C HIS A 344 5.33 -22.43 -16.57
N GLU A 345 6.48 -21.78 -16.38
CA GLU A 345 7.74 -22.44 -15.98
C GLU A 345 8.13 -22.09 -14.54
N ARG A 346 8.22 -20.79 -14.25
CA ARG A 346 8.57 -20.25 -12.93
C ARG A 346 7.95 -18.86 -12.75
N PRO A 347 7.58 -18.45 -11.54
CA PRO A 347 7.11 -17.09 -11.28
C PRO A 347 8.22 -16.07 -11.59
N PHE A 348 7.86 -14.85 -12.00
CA PHE A 348 8.83 -13.85 -12.43
C PHE A 348 8.35 -12.41 -12.23
N VAL A 349 9.29 -11.50 -11.96
CA VAL A 349 9.12 -10.04 -12.07
C VAL A 349 9.06 -9.66 -13.56
N ALA A 350 8.12 -8.79 -13.92
CA ALA A 350 7.83 -8.42 -15.30
C ALA A 350 8.99 -7.66 -15.98
N ALA A 351 9.13 -7.79 -17.29
CA ALA A 351 10.24 -7.19 -18.04
C ALA A 351 10.27 -5.65 -18.02
N VAL A 352 9.09 -5.00 -18.00
CA VAL A 352 8.96 -3.53 -17.96
C VAL A 352 9.67 -2.91 -16.74
N PRO A 353 9.33 -3.28 -15.49
CA PRO A 353 10.03 -2.73 -14.33
C PRO A 353 11.50 -3.14 -14.27
N LYS A 354 11.88 -4.34 -14.74
CA LYS A 354 13.30 -4.75 -14.82
C LYS A 354 14.10 -3.79 -15.69
N ALA A 355 13.63 -3.52 -16.91
CA ALA A 355 14.31 -2.64 -17.85
C ALA A 355 14.37 -1.19 -17.33
N ALA A 356 13.23 -0.65 -16.85
CA ALA A 356 13.17 0.70 -16.31
C ALA A 356 14.09 0.89 -15.09
N LEU A 357 14.13 -0.07 -14.17
CA LEU A 357 14.99 0.02 -12.99
C LEU A 357 16.47 -0.25 -13.32
N ALA A 358 16.79 -1.07 -14.32
CA ALA A 358 18.18 -1.30 -14.72
C ALA A 358 18.77 -0.11 -15.49
N ASP A 359 17.94 0.66 -16.21
CA ASP A 359 18.38 1.83 -16.98
C ASP A 359 19.05 2.86 -16.04
N PRO A 360 20.33 3.25 -16.28
CA PRO A 360 21.01 4.26 -15.48
C PRO A 360 20.26 5.58 -15.37
N ASP A 361 19.49 5.97 -16.37
CA ASP A 361 18.69 7.21 -16.38
C ASP A 361 17.18 6.92 -16.26
N GLY A 362 16.83 5.74 -15.75
CA GLY A 362 15.45 5.36 -15.45
C GLY A 362 14.93 5.81 -14.07
N PRO A 363 13.73 5.36 -13.65
CA PRO A 363 13.18 5.62 -12.32
C PRO A 363 13.99 4.95 -11.21
N LEU A 364 13.81 5.43 -9.98
CA LEU A 364 14.39 4.85 -8.76
C LEU A 364 13.54 3.72 -8.18
N ALA A 365 12.23 3.78 -8.42
CA ALA A 365 11.28 2.79 -7.95
C ALA A 365 10.10 2.64 -8.92
N PHE A 366 9.55 1.43 -8.92
CA PHE A 366 8.34 1.07 -9.64
C PHE A 366 7.39 0.40 -8.66
N VAL A 367 6.12 0.75 -8.70
CA VAL A 367 5.08 0.12 -7.90
C VAL A 367 4.04 -0.41 -8.88
N GLY A 368 3.73 -1.69 -8.79
CA GLY A 368 2.77 -2.30 -9.70
C GLY A 368 2.11 -3.51 -9.08
N HIS A 369 1.14 -4.05 -9.82
CA HIS A 369 0.34 -5.15 -9.35
C HIS A 369 0.96 -6.51 -9.71
N VAL A 370 0.93 -7.43 -8.76
CA VAL A 370 1.24 -8.85 -8.96
C VAL A 370 -0.03 -9.59 -9.32
N ASP A 371 -0.01 -10.40 -10.37
CA ASP A 371 -1.22 -11.09 -10.87
C ASP A 371 -2.26 -10.08 -11.43
N LEU A 372 -3.53 -10.47 -11.51
CA LEU A 372 -4.63 -9.65 -12.02
C LEU A 372 -4.87 -8.39 -11.19
N ALA A 373 -4.74 -7.22 -11.82
CA ALA A 373 -5.10 -5.93 -11.22
C ALA A 373 -6.58 -5.65 -11.44
N TRP A 374 -7.35 -5.60 -10.37
CA TRP A 374 -8.76 -5.29 -10.40
C TRP A 374 -9.02 -3.84 -9.98
N ALA A 375 -10.25 -3.38 -10.17
CA ALA A 375 -10.63 -2.04 -9.74
C ALA A 375 -10.77 -1.90 -8.21
N TYR A 376 -10.62 -2.99 -7.43
CA TYR A 376 -10.94 -3.00 -6.00
C TYR A 376 -10.11 -2.00 -5.18
N SER A 377 -8.83 -1.83 -5.52
CA SER A 377 -7.92 -0.84 -4.89
C SER A 377 -8.41 0.60 -4.99
N PHE A 378 -9.35 0.91 -5.89
CA PHE A 378 -9.98 2.23 -5.98
C PHE A 378 -11.51 2.17 -6.09
N PHE A 379 -12.12 1.02 -5.78
CA PHE A 379 -13.57 0.81 -5.91
C PHE A 379 -14.08 -0.30 -4.97
N ASP A 380 -14.84 0.06 -3.95
CA ASP A 380 -15.48 -0.91 -3.03
C ASP A 380 -16.75 -1.49 -3.66
N LEU A 381 -17.03 -2.78 -3.42
CA LEU A 381 -18.17 -3.54 -3.97
C LEU A 381 -18.88 -4.43 -2.93
N ASP A 382 -18.42 -4.45 -1.69
CA ASP A 382 -18.85 -5.36 -0.62
C ASP A 382 -20.24 -5.03 -0.04
N ASP A 383 -20.59 -3.74 0.05
CA ASP A 383 -21.92 -3.26 0.46
C ASP A 383 -22.53 -2.38 -0.63
N ARG A 384 -22.07 -1.13 -0.74
CA ARG A 384 -22.47 -0.20 -1.79
C ARG A 384 -21.28 0.18 -2.66
N PRO A 385 -21.42 0.14 -4.00
CA PRO A 385 -20.40 0.62 -4.93
C PRO A 385 -19.87 2.01 -4.59
N ARG A 386 -18.60 2.12 -4.20
CA ARG A 386 -17.99 3.40 -3.79
C ARG A 386 -16.59 3.57 -4.36
N ARG A 387 -16.35 4.70 -5.02
CA ARG A 387 -15.03 5.09 -5.52
C ARG A 387 -14.10 5.44 -4.35
N ARG A 388 -12.87 4.91 -4.37
CA ARG A 388 -11.81 5.13 -3.36
C ARG A 388 -10.47 5.55 -3.98
N PRO A 389 -10.44 6.58 -4.85
CA PRO A 389 -9.19 7.06 -5.48
C PRO A 389 -8.12 7.48 -4.45
N GLY A 390 -8.53 7.87 -3.24
CA GLY A 390 -7.64 8.31 -2.17
C GLY A 390 -6.61 7.26 -1.73
N ARG A 391 -6.85 5.96 -1.95
CA ARG A 391 -5.90 4.89 -1.62
C ARG A 391 -4.61 5.04 -2.44
N SER A 392 -4.71 5.06 -3.76
CA SER A 392 -3.56 5.24 -4.67
C SER A 392 -3.02 6.68 -4.62
N ILE A 393 -3.90 7.69 -4.57
CA ILE A 393 -3.47 9.10 -4.55
C ILE A 393 -2.75 9.45 -3.25
N GLY A 394 -3.06 8.78 -2.13
CA GLY A 394 -2.30 8.92 -0.88
C GLY A 394 -0.84 8.49 -1.02
N VAL A 395 -0.54 7.49 -1.86
CA VAL A 395 0.84 7.09 -2.19
C VAL A 395 1.54 8.20 -2.97
N ILE A 396 0.89 8.71 -4.02
CA ILE A 396 1.42 9.80 -4.86
C ILE A 396 1.69 11.06 -4.02
N GLN A 397 0.74 11.44 -3.17
CA GLN A 397 0.89 12.58 -2.25
C GLN A 397 2.08 12.38 -1.30
N ALA A 398 2.27 11.18 -0.75
CA ALA A 398 3.39 10.91 0.15
C ALA A 398 4.74 11.04 -0.57
N LEU A 399 4.87 10.47 -1.77
CA LEU A 399 6.09 10.58 -2.58
C LEU A 399 6.40 12.05 -2.92
N LEU A 400 5.43 12.81 -3.40
CA LEU A 400 5.57 14.24 -3.74
C LEU A 400 6.00 15.09 -2.53
N ASN A 401 5.60 14.68 -1.31
CA ASN A 401 6.00 15.34 -0.07
C ASN A 401 7.36 14.91 0.46
N GLY A 402 8.05 13.98 -0.22
CA GLY A 402 9.39 13.56 0.14
C GLY A 402 9.47 12.34 1.05
N HIS A 403 8.37 11.65 1.29
CA HIS A 403 8.41 10.40 2.04
C HIS A 403 9.16 9.31 1.26
N ARG A 404 9.81 8.41 1.99
CA ARG A 404 10.49 7.24 1.41
C ARG A 404 9.47 6.34 0.71
N ALA A 405 9.87 5.70 -0.38
CA ALA A 405 8.94 4.92 -1.21
C ALA A 405 8.24 3.80 -0.44
N GLY A 406 8.95 3.11 0.45
CA GLY A 406 8.36 2.09 1.31
C GLY A 406 7.29 2.63 2.26
N VAL A 407 7.50 3.82 2.82
CA VAL A 407 6.51 4.51 3.68
C VAL A 407 5.29 4.91 2.87
N ALA A 408 5.50 5.46 1.67
CA ALA A 408 4.43 5.85 0.77
C ALA A 408 3.55 4.64 0.37
N VAL A 409 4.16 3.53 -0.04
CA VAL A 409 3.45 2.31 -0.45
C VAL A 409 2.75 1.64 0.73
N HIS A 410 3.33 1.70 1.93
CA HIS A 410 2.72 1.13 3.14
C HIS A 410 1.36 1.78 3.50
N LYS A 411 1.03 2.95 2.94
CA LYS A 411 -0.34 3.51 3.02
C LYS A 411 -1.40 2.57 2.45
N LEU A 412 -1.07 1.76 1.45
CA LEU A 412 -1.98 0.72 0.94
C LEU A 412 -2.17 -0.41 1.95
N MET A 413 -1.14 -0.73 2.73
CA MET A 413 -1.18 -1.78 3.74
C MET A 413 -2.09 -1.44 4.93
N GLN A 414 -2.32 -0.15 5.19
CA GLN A 414 -3.31 0.30 6.17
C GLN A 414 -4.72 -0.16 5.79
N TRP A 415 -5.11 0.03 4.53
CA TRP A 415 -6.40 -0.45 4.00
C TRP A 415 -6.45 -1.98 3.98
N PHE A 416 -5.35 -2.64 3.67
CA PHE A 416 -5.27 -4.10 3.76
C PHE A 416 -5.53 -4.59 5.19
N ALA A 417 -4.98 -3.91 6.20
CA ALA A 417 -5.21 -4.24 7.61
C ALA A 417 -6.68 -4.01 8.03
N GLU A 418 -7.31 -2.92 7.56
CA GLU A 418 -8.75 -2.67 7.78
C GLU A 418 -9.61 -3.80 7.22
N VAL A 419 -9.37 -4.20 5.96
CA VAL A 419 -10.13 -5.27 5.31
C VAL A 419 -9.89 -6.63 5.99
N ASN A 420 -8.66 -6.93 6.44
CA ASN A 420 -8.41 -8.12 7.24
C ASN A 420 -9.16 -8.08 8.59
N THR A 421 -9.23 -6.92 9.23
CA THR A 421 -9.98 -6.75 10.49
C THR A 421 -11.46 -7.04 10.28
N GLU A 422 -12.03 -6.52 9.19
CA GLU A 422 -13.43 -6.80 8.84
C GLU A 422 -13.66 -8.29 8.53
N LEU A 423 -12.83 -8.89 7.67
CA LEU A 423 -12.93 -10.33 7.35
C LEU A 423 -12.85 -11.22 8.59
N THR A 424 -11.88 -10.95 9.48
CA THR A 424 -11.68 -11.75 10.70
C THR A 424 -12.79 -11.53 11.72
N ALA A 425 -13.32 -10.30 11.86
CA ALA A 425 -14.49 -10.04 12.69
C ALA A 425 -15.73 -10.79 12.19
N LEU A 426 -15.92 -10.86 10.88
CA LEU A 426 -16.99 -11.61 10.24
C LEU A 426 -16.84 -13.13 10.47
N ASP A 427 -15.62 -13.67 10.40
CA ASP A 427 -15.34 -15.08 10.71
C ASP A 427 -15.56 -15.42 12.19
N ASP A 428 -15.13 -14.55 13.10
CA ASP A 428 -15.32 -14.69 14.54
C ASP A 428 -16.81 -14.61 14.93
N ALA A 429 -17.58 -13.70 14.31
CA ALA A 429 -19.04 -13.64 14.48
C ALA A 429 -19.74 -14.92 13.99
N ARG A 430 -19.25 -15.53 12.91
CA ARG A 430 -19.73 -16.83 12.42
C ARG A 430 -19.41 -17.96 13.41
N ALA A 431 -18.20 -17.96 13.99
CA ALA A 431 -17.83 -18.95 15.00
C ALA A 431 -18.72 -18.86 16.25
N ARG A 432 -18.99 -17.64 16.74
CA ARG A 432 -19.91 -17.40 17.87
C ARG A 432 -21.33 -17.90 17.65
N THR A 433 -21.80 -17.93 16.40
CA THR A 433 -23.14 -18.39 16.04
C THR A 433 -23.18 -19.88 15.68
N GLY A 434 -22.16 -20.65 16.06
CA GLY A 434 -22.09 -22.10 15.83
C GLY A 434 -21.76 -22.48 14.39
N GLY A 435 -21.15 -21.58 13.61
CA GLY A 435 -20.70 -21.90 12.25
C GLY A 435 -21.82 -22.06 11.23
N ARG A 436 -23.01 -21.50 11.47
CA ARG A 436 -24.18 -21.59 10.58
C ARG A 436 -23.80 -21.25 9.13
N PRO A 437 -24.34 -21.95 8.12
CA PRO A 437 -24.09 -21.62 6.71
C PRO A 437 -24.36 -20.14 6.43
N LEU A 438 -23.51 -19.50 5.64
CA LEU A 438 -23.75 -18.13 5.17
C LEU A 438 -25.01 -18.11 4.30
N ASP A 439 -25.71 -16.99 4.23
CA ASP A 439 -26.65 -16.74 3.13
C ASP A 439 -25.90 -16.24 1.88
N ASP A 440 -26.61 -16.08 0.76
CA ASP A 440 -26.01 -15.61 -0.49
C ASP A 440 -25.45 -14.17 -0.39
N PRO A 441 -26.17 -13.19 0.18
CA PRO A 441 -25.64 -11.82 0.33
C PRO A 441 -24.33 -11.76 1.12
N GLU A 442 -24.25 -12.46 2.26
CA GLU A 442 -23.04 -12.45 3.09
C GLU A 442 -21.88 -13.21 2.41
N ARG A 443 -22.16 -14.28 1.64
CA ARG A 443 -21.14 -14.92 0.79
C ARG A 443 -20.58 -13.95 -0.24
N VAL A 444 -21.44 -13.22 -0.94
CA VAL A 444 -21.04 -12.28 -2.00
C VAL A 444 -20.24 -11.13 -1.40
N ARG A 445 -20.71 -10.55 -0.29
CA ARG A 445 -20.01 -9.51 0.45
C ARG A 445 -18.59 -9.93 0.84
N ARG A 446 -18.45 -11.11 1.46
CA ARG A 446 -17.12 -11.66 1.80
C ARG A 446 -16.27 -11.93 0.57
N GLY A 447 -16.87 -12.41 -0.53
CA GLY A 447 -16.20 -12.56 -1.82
C GLY A 447 -15.57 -11.25 -2.29
N HIS A 448 -16.31 -10.14 -2.26
CA HIS A 448 -15.81 -8.82 -2.60
C HIS A 448 -14.71 -8.33 -1.64
N LEU A 449 -14.86 -8.54 -0.32
CA LEU A 449 -13.82 -8.19 0.67
C LEU A 449 -12.53 -8.98 0.44
N TRP A 450 -12.62 -10.27 0.14
CA TRP A 450 -11.45 -11.09 -0.21
C TRP A 450 -10.79 -10.61 -1.49
N MET A 451 -11.55 -10.28 -2.53
CA MET A 451 -11.00 -9.70 -3.76
C MET A 451 -10.25 -8.38 -3.48
N LEU A 452 -10.84 -7.49 -2.68
CA LEU A 452 -10.22 -6.23 -2.26
C LEU A 452 -8.93 -6.46 -1.47
N ARG A 453 -8.95 -7.38 -0.51
CA ARG A 453 -7.77 -7.77 0.26
C ARG A 453 -6.63 -8.20 -0.66
N GLN A 454 -6.90 -9.08 -1.63
CA GLN A 454 -5.86 -9.57 -2.54
C GLN A 454 -5.36 -8.46 -3.47
N ASP A 455 -6.25 -7.60 -3.97
CA ASP A 455 -5.88 -6.45 -4.81
C ASP A 455 -4.95 -5.48 -4.08
N LEU A 456 -5.23 -5.17 -2.81
CA LEU A 456 -4.35 -4.33 -2.00
C LEU A 456 -2.99 -4.99 -1.74
N ALA A 457 -2.97 -6.29 -1.44
CA ALA A 457 -1.74 -7.06 -1.23
C ALA A 457 -0.95 -7.33 -2.54
N GLY A 458 -1.59 -7.12 -3.68
CA GLY A 458 -1.00 -7.29 -5.01
C GLY A 458 -0.13 -6.11 -5.43
N TYR A 459 -0.32 -4.91 -4.87
CA TYR A 459 0.58 -3.79 -5.13
C TYR A 459 1.89 -3.94 -4.36
N VAL A 460 2.98 -4.13 -5.10
CA VAL A 460 4.34 -4.30 -4.54
C VAL A 460 5.26 -3.21 -5.02
N LEU A 461 6.20 -2.83 -4.16
CA LEU A 461 7.31 -1.93 -4.49
C LEU A 461 8.47 -2.74 -5.07
N LEU A 462 8.92 -2.32 -6.25
CA LEU A 462 10.15 -2.74 -6.90
C LEU A 462 11.17 -1.58 -6.84
N GLY A 463 12.35 -1.87 -6.30
CA GLY A 463 13.35 -0.88 -5.88
C GLY A 463 13.64 -0.95 -4.38
N ASP A 464 14.62 -0.17 -3.93
CA ASP A 464 14.95 -0.01 -2.52
C ASP A 464 13.85 0.80 -1.80
N PRO A 465 13.25 0.26 -0.71
CA PRO A 465 12.17 0.95 0.00
C PRO A 465 12.60 2.25 0.69
N ALA A 466 13.90 2.46 0.89
CA ALA A 466 14.41 3.66 1.53
C ALA A 466 14.61 4.84 0.56
N ILE A 467 14.45 4.67 -0.75
CA ILE A 467 14.65 5.79 -1.69
C ILE A 467 13.66 6.92 -1.42
N ARG A 468 14.07 8.15 -1.72
CA ARG A 468 13.20 9.31 -1.83
C ARG A 468 13.37 9.97 -3.20
N LEU A 469 12.43 10.82 -3.60
CA LEU A 469 12.59 11.64 -4.81
C LEU A 469 13.82 12.55 -4.65
N PRO A 470 14.59 12.84 -5.71
CA PRO A 470 15.74 13.74 -5.62
C PRO A 470 15.31 15.22 -5.66
N ILE A 471 14.53 15.63 -4.66
CA ILE A 471 14.05 16.99 -4.42
C ILE A 471 14.60 17.52 -3.09
N ARG A 472 14.77 18.83 -2.97
CA ARG A 472 15.21 19.47 -1.73
C ARG A 472 14.11 19.39 -0.69
N TYR A 473 14.44 18.77 0.42
CA TYR A 473 13.65 18.84 1.63
C TYR A 473 14.10 20.09 2.39
N GLY A 474 13.24 21.11 2.51
CA GLY A 474 13.52 22.18 3.47
C GLY A 474 13.57 21.59 4.87
N ASP A 475 14.46 22.09 5.75
CA ASP A 475 14.76 21.62 7.12
C ASP A 475 13.58 20.99 7.85
N ARG A 476 13.32 19.73 7.51
CA ARG A 476 12.43 18.81 8.22
C ARG A 476 13.20 17.59 8.71
N ASP A 477 14.45 17.44 8.26
CA ASP A 477 15.42 16.46 8.74
C ASP A 477 16.46 17.20 9.59
N GLY A 478 16.34 17.05 10.91
CA GLY A 478 17.23 17.67 11.89
C GLY A 478 16.44 18.21 13.07
N THR A 479 16.15 17.34 14.03
CA THR A 479 15.38 17.63 15.24
C THR A 479 14.01 18.25 14.95
N SER A 480 12.96 17.42 14.92
CA SER A 480 11.79 17.91 15.65
C SER A 480 12.32 18.31 17.03
N PRO A 481 12.13 19.55 17.52
CA PRO A 481 12.27 19.76 18.96
C PRO A 481 11.47 18.63 19.62
N PRO A 482 11.91 18.08 20.78
CA PRO A 482 11.08 17.13 21.49
C PRO A 482 9.69 17.74 21.45
N ARG A 483 8.72 17.03 20.87
CA ARG A 483 7.34 17.47 21.01
C ARG A 483 7.22 17.58 22.51
N ALA A 484 7.24 18.82 23.01
CA ALA A 484 6.77 19.14 24.34
C ALA A 484 5.52 18.30 24.44
N GLY A 485 5.52 17.40 25.43
CA GLY A 485 4.65 16.24 25.46
C GLY A 485 3.27 16.62 24.93
N CYS A 486 2.65 15.72 24.19
CA CYS A 486 1.24 15.87 23.87
C CYS A 486 0.43 15.72 25.18
N GLU A 487 0.62 16.65 26.11
CA GLU A 487 -0.32 17.06 27.13
C GLU A 487 -1.45 17.73 26.35
N ALA A 488 -2.53 16.98 26.12
CA ALA A 488 -3.94 17.37 26.23
C ALA A 488 -4.46 18.72 25.67
N GLY A 489 -3.67 19.58 25.04
CA GLY A 489 -4.02 20.98 24.73
C GLY A 489 -4.71 21.20 23.38
N ALA A 490 -4.38 20.41 22.35
CA ALA A 490 -4.93 20.61 21.01
C ALA A 490 -6.40 20.16 20.87
N ALA A 491 -6.78 19.09 21.58
CA ALA A 491 -8.18 18.68 21.70
C ALA A 491 -9.01 19.71 22.50
N GLY A 492 -8.40 20.33 23.52
CA GLY A 492 -9.01 21.41 24.30
C GLY A 492 -9.23 22.69 23.48
N GLY A 493 -8.30 23.06 22.60
CA GLY A 493 -8.43 24.23 21.73
C GLY A 493 -9.55 24.10 20.69
N HIS A 494 -9.65 22.94 20.03
CA HIS A 494 -10.73 22.68 19.07
C HIS A 494 -12.10 22.56 19.77
N ALA A 495 -12.19 21.82 20.88
CA ALA A 495 -13.42 21.72 21.67
C ALA A 495 -13.87 23.08 22.23
N ALA A 496 -12.93 23.90 22.72
CA ALA A 496 -13.23 25.26 23.18
C ALA A 496 -13.66 26.19 22.04
N ALA A 497 -13.10 26.05 20.83
CA ALA A 497 -13.54 26.79 19.66
C ALA A 497 -14.95 26.40 19.23
N VAL A 498 -15.27 25.09 19.23
CA VAL A 498 -16.62 24.59 18.94
C VAL A 498 -17.63 25.07 19.98
N MET A 499 -17.32 24.99 21.28
CA MET A 499 -18.21 25.48 22.34
C MET A 499 -18.42 27.01 22.26
N ARG A 500 -17.38 27.78 21.91
CA ARG A 500 -17.48 29.24 21.74
C ARG A 500 -18.38 29.60 20.56
N ALA A 501 -18.23 28.89 19.43
CA ALA A 501 -19.07 29.05 18.25
C ALA A 501 -20.52 28.66 18.54
N GLU A 502 -20.74 27.57 19.27
CA GLU A 502 -22.08 27.14 19.68
C GLU A 502 -22.75 28.16 20.62
N GLN A 503 -22.04 28.68 21.62
CA GLN A 503 -22.57 29.72 22.52
C GLN A 503 -22.94 31.00 21.76
N ALA A 504 -22.11 31.42 20.79
CA ALA A 504 -22.41 32.57 19.94
C ALA A 504 -23.67 32.32 19.09
N VAL A 505 -23.80 31.15 18.48
CA VAL A 505 -25.01 30.77 17.72
C VAL A 505 -26.25 30.78 18.61
N LEU A 506 -26.18 30.20 19.81
CA LEU A 506 -27.30 30.16 20.76
C LEU A 506 -27.72 31.55 21.24
N ALA A 507 -26.78 32.48 21.44
CA ALA A 507 -27.09 33.86 21.80
C ALA A 507 -27.89 34.56 20.68
N VAL A 508 -27.49 34.40 19.41
CA VAL A 508 -28.24 34.93 18.26
C VAL A 508 -29.63 34.28 18.16
N LEU A 509 -29.74 32.97 18.40
CA LEU A 509 -31.03 32.28 18.38
C LEU A 509 -31.98 32.72 19.51
N ARG A 510 -31.46 33.26 20.62
CA ARG A 510 -32.24 33.85 21.72
C ARG A 510 -32.65 35.30 21.49
N GLY A 511 -32.19 35.91 20.39
CA GLY A 511 -32.60 37.26 19.97
C GLY A 511 -31.52 38.35 20.11
N ASP A 512 -30.29 38.00 20.52
CA ASP A 512 -29.21 38.98 20.60
C ASP A 512 -28.79 39.46 19.18
N PRO A 513 -28.48 40.77 18.99
CA PRO A 513 -27.99 41.28 17.71
C PRO A 513 -26.67 40.62 17.28
N VAL A 514 -26.60 40.14 16.03
CA VAL A 514 -25.46 39.37 15.48
C VAL A 514 -24.14 40.13 15.62
N ALA A 515 -24.13 41.44 15.35
CA ALA A 515 -22.94 42.27 15.42
C ALA A 515 -22.36 42.38 16.85
N ASP A 516 -23.20 42.33 17.88
CA ASP A 516 -22.77 42.39 19.28
C ASP A 516 -22.27 41.03 19.77
N VAL A 517 -22.92 39.95 19.33
CA VAL A 517 -22.49 38.58 19.64
C VAL A 517 -21.16 38.25 18.95
N ALA A 518 -21.00 38.61 17.67
CA ALA A 518 -19.76 38.40 16.93
C ALA A 518 -18.57 39.07 17.64
N ARG A 519 -18.75 40.32 18.07
CA ARG A 519 -17.73 41.06 18.84
C ARG A 519 -17.43 40.44 20.20
N ARG A 520 -18.47 40.02 20.95
CA ARG A 520 -18.34 39.38 22.28
C ARG A 520 -17.58 38.06 22.22
N HIS A 521 -17.75 37.30 21.14
CA HIS A 521 -17.15 35.97 20.99
C HIS A 521 -15.90 35.94 20.09
N GLY A 522 -15.46 37.10 19.57
CA GLY A 522 -14.27 37.23 18.73
C GLY A 522 -14.41 36.55 17.37
N LEU A 523 -15.62 36.53 16.82
CA LEU A 523 -15.94 35.95 15.51
C LEU A 523 -16.17 37.04 14.47
N ASP A 524 -15.91 36.74 13.21
CA ASP A 524 -16.39 37.56 12.10
C ASP A 524 -17.93 37.52 12.04
N GLN A 525 -18.56 38.66 11.73
CA GLN A 525 -20.02 38.75 11.67
C GLN A 525 -20.58 37.86 10.56
N ALA A 526 -19.97 37.87 9.37
CA ALA A 526 -20.42 37.03 8.26
C ALA A 526 -20.19 35.54 8.54
N GLU A 527 -19.14 35.20 9.29
CA GLU A 527 -18.92 33.85 9.80
C GLU A 527 -20.01 33.40 10.77
N LEU A 528 -20.36 34.24 11.75
CA LEU A 528 -21.43 33.93 12.71
C LEU A 528 -22.80 33.75 12.00
N GLU A 529 -23.10 34.57 10.99
CA GLU A 529 -24.33 34.42 10.18
C GLU A 529 -24.38 33.07 9.45
N ARG A 530 -23.25 32.62 8.87
CA ARG A 530 -23.15 31.30 8.23
C ARG A 530 -23.32 30.15 9.23
N LEU A 531 -22.74 30.28 10.42
CA LEU A 531 -22.86 29.28 11.49
C LEU A 531 -24.30 29.17 12.00
N VAL A 532 -24.99 30.30 12.20
CA VAL A 532 -26.41 30.34 12.61
C VAL A 532 -27.31 29.68 11.55
N ALA A 533 -27.07 29.97 10.26
CA ALA A 533 -27.82 29.35 9.17
C ALA A 533 -27.65 27.82 9.14
N SER A 534 -26.41 27.35 9.30
CA SER A 534 -26.06 25.93 9.33
C SER A 534 -26.68 25.22 10.53
N TYR A 535 -26.63 25.83 11.72
CA TYR A 535 -27.22 25.28 12.94
C TYR A 535 -28.75 25.15 12.85
N ARG A 536 -29.44 26.15 12.28
CA ARG A 536 -30.89 26.08 12.02
C ARG A 536 -31.26 24.98 11.02
N ALA A 537 -30.46 24.81 9.96
CA ALA A 537 -30.70 23.79 8.95
C ALA A 537 -30.56 22.37 9.56
N ALA A 538 -29.48 22.14 10.30
CA ALA A 538 -29.24 20.88 11.00
C ALA A 538 -30.31 20.61 12.07
N GLY A 539 -30.68 21.61 12.87
CA GLY A 539 -31.74 21.50 13.88
C GLY A 539 -33.10 21.15 13.27
N ARG A 540 -33.48 21.78 12.14
CA ARG A 540 -34.72 21.42 11.42
C ARG A 540 -34.68 20.00 10.87
N ALA A 541 -33.55 19.56 10.32
CA ALA A 541 -33.41 18.19 9.82
C ALA A 541 -33.54 17.16 10.97
N ALA A 542 -32.93 17.43 12.12
CA ALA A 542 -33.04 16.59 13.30
C ALA A 542 -34.47 16.56 13.87
N LEU A 543 -35.14 17.71 13.94
CA LEU A 543 -36.55 17.81 14.36
C LEU A 543 -37.48 17.07 13.40
N ALA A 544 -37.29 17.20 12.09
CA ALA A 544 -38.07 16.47 11.11
C ALA A 544 -37.92 14.95 11.29
N ALA A 545 -36.68 14.46 11.45
CA ALA A 545 -36.43 13.03 11.72
C ALA A 545 -37.09 12.55 13.02
N ALA A 546 -37.01 13.34 14.10
CA ALA A 546 -37.61 13.00 15.39
C ALA A 546 -39.14 13.02 15.38
N LEU A 547 -39.75 13.94 14.63
CA LEU A 547 -41.21 14.03 14.47
C LEU A 547 -41.75 12.92 13.55
N SER A 548 -41.02 12.57 12.48
CA SER A 548 -41.34 11.42 11.64
C SER A 548 -41.24 10.09 12.39
N ALA A 549 -40.34 9.97 13.37
CA ALA A 549 -40.23 8.80 14.23
C ALA A 549 -41.34 8.69 15.30
N ARG A 550 -42.14 9.75 15.50
CA ARG A 550 -43.24 9.81 16.48
C ARG A 550 -44.63 9.65 15.88
N ALA A 551 -44.78 9.54 14.56
CA ALA A 551 -46.07 9.29 13.93
C ALA A 551 -46.51 7.85 14.29
N PRO A 552 -47.58 7.65 15.09
CA PRO A 552 -48.19 6.34 15.24
C PRO A 552 -48.85 5.99 13.91
N ASP A 553 -48.80 4.70 13.59
CA ASP A 553 -49.69 4.04 12.63
C ASP A 553 -51.13 4.52 12.88
N GLN A 554 -51.60 5.49 12.10
CA GLN A 554 -53.03 5.76 11.96
C GLN A 554 -53.50 5.00 10.72
N GLY A 555 -53.59 3.69 10.91
CA GLY A 555 -54.55 2.86 10.19
C GLY A 555 -55.93 3.06 10.80
N LEU A 556 -56.78 3.78 10.09
CA LEU A 556 -58.16 3.39 9.79
C LEU A 556 -58.53 3.97 8.42
#